data_AF-A0A554IYU9-F1
#
_entry.id   AF-A0A554IYU9-F1
#
_cell.length_a   1.000
_cell.length_b   1.000
_cell.length_c   1.000
_cell.angle_alpha   90.00
_cell.angle_beta   90.00
_cell.angle_gamma   90.00
#
_symmetry.space_group_name_H-M   'P 1'
#
loop_
_entity.id
_entity.type
_entity.pdbx_description
1 polymer ?
#
loop_
_entity_poly.entity_id
_entity_poly.type
_entity_poly.pdbx_seq_one_letter_code
_entity_poly.pdbx_strand_id
1 'polypeptide(L)'
;MAMFLINVIPITRGILKENLSYFSSEDIPIGSLVEVPLRNKKISALVVDKKNAAEAKAEIKKADFSIKKISEIKYSKFLPQEFIETAK
;
A
#
# COMPACT_ATOMS: atom_id res chain seq x y z
N MET A 1 18.09 -1.00 8.27
CA MET A 1 17.01 -1.64 7.49
C MET A 1 16.00 -0.55 7.17
N ALA A 2 15.78 -0.25 5.87
CA ALA A 2 14.85 0.80 5.46
C ALA A 2 13.40 0.33 5.69
N MET A 3 12.51 1.26 5.98
CA MET A 3 11.09 0.99 6.18
C MET A 3 10.32 1.88 5.22
N PHE A 4 9.41 1.29 4.47
CA PHE A 4 8.62 1.95 3.46
C PHE A 4 7.16 2.02 3.92
N LEU A 5 6.56 3.18 3.70
CA LEU A 5 5.13 3.38 3.79
C LEU A 5 4.54 3.14 2.40
N ILE A 6 3.66 2.14 2.30
CA ILE A 6 3.03 1.73 1.05
C ILE A 6 1.56 2.10 1.12
N ASN A 7 1.11 2.93 0.19
CA ASN A 7 -0.31 3.25 0.02
C ASN A 7 -0.90 2.34 -1.05
N VAL A 8 -2.04 1.77 -0.73
CA VAL A 8 -2.72 0.79 -1.57
C VAL A 8 -4.20 1.10 -1.70
N ILE A 9 -4.76 0.80 -2.87
CA ILE A 9 -6.20 0.81 -3.12
C ILE A 9 -6.73 -0.61 -2.92
N PRO A 10 -7.61 -0.86 -1.93
CA PRO A 10 -8.18 -2.18 -1.68
C PRO A 10 -9.18 -2.59 -2.76
N ILE A 11 -9.00 -3.79 -3.32
CA ILE A 11 -9.92 -4.39 -4.30
C ILE A 11 -10.93 -5.24 -3.54
N THR A 12 -11.78 -4.59 -2.72
CA THR A 12 -12.83 -5.27 -1.96
C THR A 12 -14.06 -4.38 -1.78
N ARG A 13 -15.24 -4.99 -1.66
CA ARG A 13 -16.50 -4.27 -1.42
C ARG A 13 -16.64 -3.90 0.06
N GLY A 14 -17.36 -2.81 0.33
CA GLY A 14 -17.78 -2.44 1.69
C GLY A 14 -16.69 -1.73 2.51
N ILE A 15 -15.74 -1.08 1.85
CA ILE A 15 -14.76 -0.21 2.51
C ILE A 15 -15.15 1.26 2.28
N LEU A 16 -15.08 2.06 3.35
CA LEU A 16 -15.36 3.50 3.30
C LEU A 16 -14.12 4.33 2.94
N LYS A 17 -12.92 3.76 3.10
CA LYS A 17 -11.65 4.42 2.79
C LYS A 17 -11.13 4.00 1.43
N GLU A 18 -10.94 4.98 0.57
CA GLU A 18 -10.45 4.81 -0.81
C GLU A 18 -9.02 4.29 -0.85
N ASN A 19 -8.20 4.65 0.15
CA ASN A 19 -6.80 4.25 0.27
C ASN A 19 -6.50 3.71 1.67
N LEU A 20 -5.62 2.71 1.72
CA LEU A 20 -5.08 2.13 2.95
C LEU A 20 -3.56 2.25 2.94
N SER A 21 -2.97 2.52 4.10
CA SER A 21 -1.53 2.67 4.24
C SER A 21 -0.97 1.58 5.15
N TYR A 22 0.10 0.91 4.70
CA TYR A 22 0.77 -0.19 5.38
C TYR A 22 2.28 0.05 5.43
N PHE A 23 2.94 -0.58 6.40
CA PHE A 23 4.40 -0.55 6.48
C PHE A 23 5.01 -1.84 5.93
N SER A 24 6.07 -1.69 5.13
CA SER A 24 6.86 -2.79 4.59
C SER A 24 8.35 -2.54 4.82
N SER A 25 9.10 -3.61 5.05
CA SER A 25 10.57 -3.55 5.01
C SER A 25 11.11 -3.85 3.60
N GLU A 26 10.26 -4.31 2.70
CA GLU A 26 10.58 -4.60 1.31
C GLU A 26 10.24 -3.41 0.41
N ASP A 27 11.08 -3.21 -0.60
CA ASP A 27 10.84 -2.21 -1.65
C ASP A 27 9.82 -2.76 -2.65
N ILE A 28 8.55 -2.36 -2.48
CA ILE A 28 7.46 -2.80 -3.35
C ILE A 28 7.15 -1.67 -4.35
N PRO A 29 7.34 -1.90 -5.65
CA PRO A 29 7.13 -0.84 -6.64
C PRO A 29 5.64 -0.53 -6.84
N ILE A 30 5.37 0.68 -7.31
CA ILE A 30 4.03 1.15 -7.68
C ILE A 30 3.47 0.28 -8.80
N GLY A 31 2.16 0.00 -8.77
CA GLY A 31 1.49 -0.89 -9.70
C GLY A 31 1.58 -2.38 -9.33
N SER A 32 2.20 -2.72 -8.19
CA SER A 32 2.20 -4.08 -7.65
C SER A 32 0.82 -4.47 -7.11
N LEU A 33 0.45 -5.74 -7.29
CA LEU A 33 -0.69 -6.35 -6.61
C LEU A 33 -0.22 -7.08 -5.36
N VAL A 34 -0.73 -6.66 -4.20
CA VAL A 34 -0.34 -7.20 -2.88
C VAL A 34 -1.56 -7.72 -2.13
N GLU A 35 -1.35 -8.67 -1.22
CA GLU A 35 -2.34 -9.04 -0.22
C GLU A 35 -2.08 -8.32 1.10
N VAL A 36 -3.09 -7.61 1.58
CA VAL A 36 -3.04 -6.90 2.85
C VAL A 36 -4.11 -7.39 3.80
N PRO A 37 -3.82 -7.45 5.11
CA PRO A 37 -4.81 -7.82 6.10
C PRO A 37 -5.77 -6.66 6.35
N LEU A 38 -7.06 -6.92 6.17
CA LEU A 38 -8.15 -6.00 6.50
C LEU A 38 -9.11 -6.68 7.49
N ARG A 39 -9.13 -6.18 8.73
CA ARG A 39 -9.89 -6.77 9.85
C ARG A 39 -9.52 -8.26 10.02
N ASN A 40 -10.46 -9.17 9.75
CA ASN A 40 -10.32 -10.63 9.88
C ASN A 40 -10.07 -11.37 8.55
N LYS A 41 -9.86 -10.66 7.44
CA LYS A 41 -9.60 -11.27 6.14
C LYS A 41 -8.35 -10.68 5.49
N LYS A 42 -7.73 -11.43 4.59
CA LYS A 42 -6.74 -10.89 3.64
C LYS A 42 -7.48 -10.48 2.37
N ILE A 43 -7.09 -9.34 1.81
CA ILE A 43 -7.68 -8.81 0.58
C ILE A 43 -6.57 -8.42 -0.39
N SER A 44 -6.87 -8.50 -1.68
CA SER A 44 -6.00 -7.94 -2.70
C SER A 44 -6.10 -6.41 -2.72
N ALA A 45 -4.97 -5.75 -2.88
CA ALA A 45 -4.86 -4.31 -2.99
C ALA A 45 -3.77 -3.93 -4.00
N LEU A 46 -3.98 -2.81 -4.69
CA LEU A 46 -3.05 -2.29 -5.69
C LEU A 46 -2.18 -1.20 -5.07
N VAL A 47 -0.86 -1.30 -5.22
CA VAL A 47 0.08 -0.27 -4.75
C VAL A 47 0.00 0.94 -5.67
N VAL A 48 -0.29 2.11 -5.10
CA VAL A 48 -0.43 3.37 -5.84
C VAL A 48 0.60 4.42 -5.46
N ASP A 49 1.20 4.30 -4.27
CA ASP A 49 2.21 5.24 -3.81
C ASP A 49 3.15 4.54 -2.81
N LYS A 50 4.45 4.90 -2.85
CA LYS A 50 5.50 4.39 -1.97
C LYS A 50 6.31 5.56 -1.44
N LYS A 51 6.47 5.64 -0.12
CA LYS A 51 7.32 6.65 0.55
C LYS A 51 8.27 6.00 1.55
N ASN A 52 9.42 6.61 1.78
CA ASN A 52 10.30 6.20 2.87
C ASN A 52 9.69 6.65 4.21
N ALA A 53 9.53 5.71 5.15
CA ALA A 53 8.95 5.99 6.47
C ALA A 53 9.81 6.97 7.28
N ALA A 54 11.12 7.05 7.01
CA ALA A 54 12.01 8.03 7.64
C ALA A 54 11.68 9.47 7.25
N GLU A 55 11.24 9.68 6.01
CA GLU A 55 10.86 10.99 5.45
C GLU A 55 9.42 11.36 5.80
N ALA A 56 8.54 10.37 5.90
CA ALA A 56 7.11 10.57 6.15
C ALA A 56 6.74 10.83 7.63
N LYS A 57 7.70 11.02 8.56
CA LYS A 57 7.44 11.21 10.01
C LYS A 57 6.36 12.24 10.33
N ALA A 58 6.19 13.29 9.51
CA ALA A 58 5.15 14.31 9.68
C ALA A 58 3.76 13.85 9.17
N GLU A 59 3.69 13.11 8.06
CA GLU A 59 2.45 12.51 7.53
C GLU A 59 1.96 11.35 8.40
N ILE A 60 2.90 10.59 9.00
CA ILE A 60 2.61 9.44 9.89
C ILE A 60 1.74 9.84 11.10
N LYS A 61 1.76 11.12 11.50
CA LYS A 61 0.95 11.63 12.61
C LYS A 61 -0.52 11.91 12.25
N LYS A 62 -0.85 12.05 10.96
CA LYS A 62 -2.17 12.52 10.50
C LYS A 62 -3.03 11.47 9.83
N ALA A 63 -2.45 10.45 9.20
CA ALA A 63 -3.26 9.41 8.59
C ALA A 63 -3.55 8.26 9.57
N ASP A 64 -4.71 7.65 9.42
CA ASP A 64 -5.09 6.41 10.09
C ASP A 64 -4.25 5.25 9.51
N PHE A 65 -3.00 5.11 9.95
CA PHE A 65 -2.14 4.02 9.51
C PHE A 65 -2.55 2.73 10.23
N SER A 66 -3.01 1.73 9.49
CA SER A 66 -3.04 0.37 10.03
C SER A 66 -1.62 -0.16 10.02
N ILE A 67 -1.00 -0.23 11.21
CA ILE A 67 0.35 -0.80 11.41
C ILE A 67 0.25 -2.32 11.26
N LYS A 68 0.02 -2.78 10.03
CA LYS A 68 0.08 -4.19 9.67
C LYS A 68 1.11 -4.34 8.56
N LYS A 69 1.83 -5.46 8.58
CA LYS A 69 2.74 -5.81 7.50
C LYS A 69 1.93 -6.27 6.30
N ILE A 70 2.42 -5.97 5.10
CA ILE A 70 1.91 -6.57 3.86
C ILE A 70 2.09 -8.09 3.98
N SER A 71 1.01 -8.85 3.72
CA SER A 71 1.00 -10.29 3.97
C SER A 71 1.69 -11.07 2.87
N GLU A 72 1.56 -10.63 1.62
CA GLU A 72 2.17 -11.30 0.46
C GLU A 72 2.22 -10.34 -0.74
N ILE A 73 3.25 -10.48 -1.57
CA ILE A 73 3.36 -9.80 -2.87
C ILE A 73 2.93 -10.81 -3.94
N LYS A 74 1.78 -10.61 -4.58
CA LYS A 74 1.31 -11.51 -5.63
C LYS A 74 1.99 -11.24 -6.97
N TYR A 75 2.11 -9.97 -7.32
CA TYR A 75 2.73 -9.53 -8.57
C TYR A 75 3.45 -8.20 -8.33
N SER A 76 4.76 -8.17 -8.60
CA SER A 76 5.59 -6.99 -8.35
C SER A 76 5.54 -5.93 -9.47
N LYS A 77 4.90 -6.19 -10.61
CA LYS A 77 4.70 -5.20 -11.70
C LYS A 77 3.43 -5.53 -12.48
N PHE A 78 2.31 -5.59 -11.77
CA PHE A 78 1.03 -5.93 -12.42
C PHE A 78 0.58 -4.82 -13.37
N LEU A 79 0.78 -3.56 -12.98
CA LEU A 79 0.57 -2.40 -13.82
C LEU A 79 1.88 -1.58 -13.93
N PRO A 80 2.23 -1.07 -15.11
CA PRO A 80 3.35 -0.14 -15.24
C PRO A 80 3.06 1.16 -14.50
N GLN A 81 4.11 1.79 -13.99
CA GLN A 81 3.97 3.01 -13.18
C GLN A 81 3.30 4.13 -13.97
N GLU A 82 3.62 4.28 -15.26
CA GLU A 82 3.02 5.30 -16.13
C GLU A 82 1.49 5.19 -16.16
N PHE A 83 0.95 3.97 -16.17
CA PHE A 83 -0.49 3.76 -16.17
C PHE A 83 -1.14 4.25 -14.87
N ILE A 84 -0.50 3.96 -13.73
CA ILE A 84 -0.96 4.41 -12.41
C ILE A 84 -0.91 5.93 -12.31
N GLU A 85 0.13 6.57 -12.84
CA GLU A 85 0.28 8.03 -12.83
C GLU A 85 -0.81 8.73 -13.65
N THR A 86 -1.22 8.15 -14.80
CA THR A 86 -2.30 8.74 -15.63
C THR A 86 -3.70 8.57 -15.05
N ALA A 87 -3.90 7.61 -14.15
CA ALA A 87 -5.20 7.27 -13.58
C ALA A 87 -5.46 7.97 -12.22
N LYS A 88 -4.47 8.72 -11.72
CA LYS A 88 -4.50 9.43 -10.44
C LYS A 88 -5.18 10.79 -10.58
#